data_AF-E0XVS9-F1
#
_entry.id   AF-E0XVS9-F1
#
_cell.length_a   1.000
_cell.length_b   1.000
_cell.length_c   1.000
_cell.angle_alpha   90.00
_cell.angle_beta   90.00
_cell.angle_gamma   90.00
#
_symmetry.space_group_name_H-M   'P 1'
#
loop_
_entity.id
_entity.type
_entity.pdbx_description
1 polymer ?
#
loop_
_entity_poly.entity_id
_entity_poly.type
_entity_poly.pdbx_seq_one_letter_code
_entity_poly.pdbx_strand_id
1 'polypeptide(L)'
;MVFRFLLLGFLTLSFILGCASVPKKKPDFYDVKIEEFSSSVKLLLSDINFLKEEVLKVNAKRSSIQRILSEADSLWLKGDIDKANLELERALRISKDEGALYLRLAHLRLEQELYKESKAFAARGLLNEGVSSWEILLLNIYTKEEI
;
A
#
# COMPACT_ATOMS: atom_id res chain seq x y z
N MET A 1 27.67 -16.15 51.99
CA MET A 1 26.36 -15.46 52.09
C MET A 1 26.35 -14.10 51.37
N VAL A 2 27.42 -13.31 51.49
CA VAL A 2 27.58 -11.96 50.86
C VAL A 2 27.44 -11.94 49.34
N PHE A 3 27.94 -12.96 48.64
CA PHE A 3 27.92 -13.01 47.16
C PHE A 3 26.50 -13.12 46.57
N ARG A 4 25.57 -13.79 47.27
CA ARG A 4 24.16 -13.89 46.86
C ARG A 4 23.42 -12.56 47.02
N PHE A 5 23.75 -11.79 48.06
CA PHE A 5 23.16 -10.46 48.27
C PHE A 5 23.65 -9.44 47.25
N LEU A 6 24.92 -9.53 46.83
CA LEU A 6 25.46 -8.71 45.73
C LEU A 6 24.80 -9.01 44.38
N LEU A 7 24.56 -10.30 44.08
CA LEU A 7 23.90 -10.73 42.85
C LEU A 7 22.42 -10.30 42.81
N LEU A 8 21.70 -10.41 43.93
CA LEU A 8 20.34 -9.88 44.05
C LEU A 8 20.31 -8.36 43.89
N GLY A 9 21.26 -7.63 44.50
CA GLY A 9 21.37 -6.18 44.35
C GLY A 9 21.55 -5.75 42.89
N PHE A 10 22.44 -6.45 42.16
CA PHE A 10 22.71 -6.15 40.75
C PHE A 10 21.51 -6.46 39.83
N LEU A 11 20.78 -7.54 40.12
CA LEU A 11 19.52 -7.88 39.43
C LEU A 11 18.42 -6.86 39.70
N THR A 12 18.29 -6.37 40.94
CA THR A 12 17.28 -5.34 41.24
C THR A 12 17.59 -3.99 40.59
N LEU A 13 18.87 -3.62 40.46
CA LEU A 13 19.30 -2.36 39.85
C LEU A 13 19.04 -2.32 38.33
N SER A 14 19.11 -3.48 37.66
CA SER A 14 18.88 -3.60 36.21
C SER A 14 17.40 -3.49 35.82
N PHE A 15 16.45 -3.73 36.74
CA PHE A 15 15.03 -3.50 36.50
C PHE A 15 14.63 -2.00 36.56
N ILE A 16 15.39 -1.15 37.24
CA ILE A 16 15.04 0.27 37.44
C ILE A 16 15.58 1.17 36.33
N LEU A 17 16.65 0.76 35.64
CA LEU A 17 17.27 1.49 34.53
C LEU A 17 16.54 1.31 33.19
N GLY A 18 15.58 0.38 33.09
CA GLY A 18 14.86 0.07 31.85
C GLY A 18 13.74 1.05 31.49
N CYS A 19 13.39 2.00 32.36
CA CYS A 19 12.33 2.98 32.13
C CYS A 19 12.87 4.35 31.67
N ALA A 20 13.78 4.37 30.69
CA ALA A 20 13.99 5.58 29.91
C ALA A 20 12.81 5.73 28.93
N SER A 21 11.80 6.50 29.32
CA SER A 21 10.70 6.84 28.42
C SER A 21 11.27 7.57 27.21
N VAL A 22 11.24 6.93 26.04
CA VAL A 22 11.55 7.60 24.77
C VAL A 22 10.61 8.81 24.68
N PRO A 23 11.12 10.04 24.57
CA PRO A 23 10.25 11.20 24.42
C PRO A 23 9.39 10.98 23.19
N LYS A 24 8.06 10.99 23.35
CA LYS A 24 7.12 10.92 22.23
C LYS A 24 7.40 12.13 21.34
N LYS A 25 8.20 11.95 20.29
CA LYS A 25 8.34 12.93 19.22
C LYS A 25 6.92 13.12 18.67
N LYS A 26 6.33 14.28 18.95
CA LYS A 26 5.08 14.66 18.28
C LYS A 26 5.39 14.63 16.78
N PRO A 27 4.62 13.90 15.97
CA PRO A 27 4.83 13.92 14.53
C PRO A 27 4.75 15.38 14.09
N ASP A 28 5.86 15.88 13.55
CA ASP A 28 5.90 17.20 12.94
C ASP A 28 5.39 17.02 11.50
N PHE A 29 4.10 17.28 11.32
CA PHE A 29 3.47 17.19 10.00
C PHE A 29 3.88 18.35 9.07
N TYR A 30 4.66 19.33 9.56
CA TYR A 30 5.07 20.50 8.78
C TYR A 30 6.44 20.34 8.11
N ASP A 31 7.14 19.23 8.33
CA ASP A 31 8.38 18.88 7.61
C ASP A 31 8.12 18.24 6.23
N VAL A 32 6.86 18.14 5.80
CA VAL A 32 6.54 17.74 4.42
C VAL A 32 6.90 18.89 3.49
N LYS A 33 8.02 18.75 2.77
CA LYS A 33 8.39 19.69 1.71
C LYS A 33 7.29 19.69 0.66
N ILE A 34 6.50 20.76 0.63
CA ILE A 34 5.34 20.90 -0.25
C ILE A 34 5.75 20.72 -1.72
N GLU A 35 6.98 21.12 -2.06
CA GLU A 35 7.57 20.94 -3.38
C GLU A 35 7.75 19.46 -3.75
N GLU A 36 8.13 18.62 -2.79
CA GLU A 36 8.31 17.17 -2.97
C GLU A 36 6.97 16.45 -3.11
N PHE A 37 5.96 16.86 -2.34
CA PHE A 37 4.60 16.39 -2.53
C PHE A 37 4.04 16.80 -3.91
N SER A 38 4.21 18.07 -4.30
CA SER A 38 3.73 18.57 -5.59
C SER A 38 4.42 17.88 -6.77
N SER A 39 5.72 17.61 -6.68
CA SER A 39 6.45 16.89 -7.72
C SER A 39 6.01 15.43 -7.82
N SER A 40 5.83 14.72 -6.70
CA SER A 40 5.32 13.34 -6.71
C SER A 40 3.91 13.23 -7.30
N VAL A 41 3.01 14.19 -7.03
CA VAL A 41 1.68 14.22 -7.66
C VAL A 41 1.76 14.44 -9.18
N LYS A 42 2.70 15.25 -9.67
CA LYS A 42 2.93 15.38 -11.11
C LYS A 42 3.42 14.07 -11.73
N LEU A 43 4.35 13.39 -11.06
CA LEU A 43 4.87 12.10 -11.52
C LEU A 43 3.78 11.04 -11.61
N LEU A 44 2.84 11.00 -10.65
CA LEU A 44 1.68 10.11 -10.70
C LEU A 44 0.83 10.26 -11.97
N LEU A 45 0.83 11.45 -12.58
CA LEU A 45 0.05 11.75 -13.79
C LEU A 45 0.84 11.59 -15.08
N SER A 46 2.18 11.60 -15.03
CA SER A 46 3.02 11.61 -16.23
C SER A 46 3.88 10.36 -16.40
N ASP A 47 4.02 9.53 -15.38
CA ASP A 47 4.86 8.33 -15.37
C ASP A 47 4.05 7.11 -14.90
N ILE A 48 3.70 6.26 -15.86
CA ILE A 48 2.95 5.03 -15.61
C ILE A 48 3.71 4.06 -14.70
N ASN A 49 5.04 4.00 -14.76
CA ASN A 49 5.82 3.11 -13.92
C ASN A 49 5.83 3.62 -12.47
N PHE A 50 5.96 4.93 -12.28
CA PHE A 50 5.84 5.52 -10.95
C PHE A 50 4.43 5.29 -10.36
N LEU A 51 3.38 5.46 -11.17
CA LEU A 51 2.02 5.15 -10.77
C LEU A 51 1.86 3.67 -10.36
N LYS A 52 2.50 2.74 -11.09
CA LYS A 52 2.54 1.31 -10.75
C LYS A 52 3.14 1.09 -9.38
N GLU A 53 4.29 1.69 -9.10
CA GLU A 53 4.98 1.56 -7.81
C GLU A 53 4.08 2.01 -6.65
N GLU A 54 3.36 3.12 -6.83
CA GLU A 54 2.42 3.62 -5.83
C GLU A 54 1.19 2.71 -5.66
N VAL A 55 0.70 2.11 -6.75
CA VAL A 55 -0.36 1.08 -6.68
C VAL A 55 0.10 -0.13 -5.88
N LEU A 56 1.30 -0.65 -6.15
CA LEU A 56 1.83 -1.85 -5.51
C LEU A 56 2.06 -1.69 -4.00
N LYS A 57 2.24 -0.45 -3.51
CA LYS A 57 2.36 -0.15 -2.08
C LYS A 57 1.05 -0.26 -1.30
N VAL A 58 -0.10 -0.21 -1.98
CA VAL A 58 -1.41 -0.30 -1.32
C VAL A 58 -1.69 -1.76 -0.94
N ASN A 59 -1.99 -2.00 0.34
CA ASN A 59 -2.34 -3.33 0.82
C ASN A 59 -3.87 -3.54 0.81
N ALA A 60 -4.29 -4.78 0.56
CA ALA A 60 -5.67 -5.21 0.81
C ALA A 60 -5.98 -5.25 2.31
N LYS A 61 -7.26 -5.05 2.64
CA LYS A 61 -7.76 -5.09 4.02
C LYS A 61 -7.72 -6.50 4.58
N ARG A 62 -8.06 -7.50 3.75
CA ARG A 62 -8.06 -8.92 4.14
C ARG A 62 -6.73 -9.57 3.80
N SER A 63 -6.11 -10.23 4.77
CA SER A 63 -4.83 -10.95 4.59
C SER A 63 -4.92 -12.07 3.54
N SER A 64 -6.07 -12.72 3.41
CA SER A 64 -6.31 -13.74 2.40
C SER A 64 -6.26 -13.17 0.98
N ILE A 65 -6.77 -11.95 0.77
CA ILE A 65 -6.69 -11.23 -0.50
C ILE A 65 -5.28 -10.67 -0.71
N GLN A 66 -4.67 -10.10 0.34
CA GLN A 66 -3.30 -9.60 0.27
C GLN A 66 -2.32 -10.66 -0.24
N ARG A 67 -2.46 -11.91 0.20
CA ARG A 67 -1.63 -13.01 -0.30
C ARG A 67 -1.79 -13.23 -1.81
N ILE A 68 -3.01 -13.11 -2.33
CA ILE A 68 -3.29 -13.25 -3.77
C ILE A 68 -2.71 -12.06 -4.54
N LEU A 69 -2.86 -10.85 -4.01
CA LEU A 69 -2.26 -9.65 -4.60
C LEU A 69 -0.75 -9.76 -4.65
N SER A 70 -0.08 -10.20 -3.57
CA SER A 70 1.37 -10.37 -3.57
C SER A 70 1.87 -11.38 -4.61
N GLU A 71 1.11 -12.45 -4.86
CA GLU A 71 1.42 -13.40 -5.94
C GLU A 71 1.25 -12.75 -7.33
N ALA A 72 0.11 -12.08 -7.54
CA ALA A 72 -0.16 -11.36 -8.78
C ALA A 72 0.91 -10.28 -9.05
N ASP A 73 1.26 -9.49 -8.04
CA ASP A 73 2.29 -8.45 -8.09
C ASP A 73 3.66 -9.08 -8.44
N SER A 74 4.01 -10.25 -7.88
CA SER A 74 5.25 -10.96 -8.22
C SER A 74 5.29 -11.43 -9.68
N LEU A 75 4.19 -11.98 -10.18
CA LEU A 75 4.04 -12.42 -11.57
C LEU A 75 4.12 -11.23 -12.52
N TRP A 76 3.45 -10.14 -12.16
CA TRP A 76 3.42 -8.92 -12.94
C TRP A 76 4.80 -8.28 -13.06
N LEU A 77 5.55 -8.18 -11.97
CA LEU A 77 6.92 -7.65 -11.97
C LEU A 77 7.89 -8.51 -12.78
N LYS A 78 7.58 -9.80 -12.97
CA LYS A 78 8.34 -10.72 -13.85
C LYS A 78 7.92 -10.64 -15.32
N GLY A 79 6.90 -9.84 -15.64
CA GLY A 79 6.33 -9.73 -16.99
C GLY A 79 5.34 -10.83 -17.36
N ASP A 80 4.94 -11.70 -16.43
CA ASP A 80 3.94 -12.74 -16.66
C ASP A 80 2.53 -12.16 -16.47
N ILE A 81 2.15 -11.29 -17.40
CA ILE A 81 0.90 -10.51 -17.39
C ILE A 81 -0.34 -11.42 -17.35
N ASP A 82 -0.31 -12.53 -18.09
CA ASP A 82 -1.45 -13.46 -18.17
C ASP A 82 -1.72 -14.13 -16.83
N LYS A 83 -0.68 -14.62 -16.13
CA LYS A 83 -0.87 -15.21 -14.80
C LYS A 83 -1.20 -14.18 -13.74
N ALA A 84 -0.59 -12.99 -13.80
CA ALA A 84 -0.98 -11.89 -12.92
C ALA A 84 -2.47 -11.58 -13.06
N ASN A 85 -2.97 -11.50 -14.30
CA ASN A 85 -4.37 -11.29 -14.60
C ASN A 85 -5.27 -12.40 -14.00
N LEU A 86 -4.89 -13.67 -14.16
CA LEU A 86 -5.64 -14.80 -13.61
C LEU A 86 -5.78 -14.74 -12.09
N GLU A 87 -4.71 -14.37 -11.37
CA GLU A 87 -4.75 -14.21 -9.91
C GLU A 87 -5.59 -13.01 -9.47
N LEU A 88 -5.54 -11.88 -10.18
CA LEU A 88 -6.40 -10.73 -9.88
C LEU A 88 -7.88 -11.03 -10.12
N GLU A 89 -8.21 -11.71 -11.22
CA GLU A 89 -9.59 -12.17 -11.49
C GLU A 89 -10.06 -13.18 -10.43
N ARG A 90 -9.14 -14.02 -9.93
CA ARG A 90 -9.41 -14.91 -8.80
C ARG A 90 -9.71 -14.13 -7.52
N ALA A 91 -8.91 -13.10 -7.20
CA ALA A 91 -9.18 -12.22 -6.06
C ALA A 91 -10.55 -11.53 -6.20
N LEU A 92 -10.92 -11.08 -7.40
CA LEU A 92 -12.21 -10.42 -7.68
C LEU A 92 -13.42 -11.35 -7.49
N ARG A 93 -13.26 -12.65 -7.78
CA ARG A 93 -14.29 -13.65 -7.46
C ARG A 93 -14.48 -13.85 -5.96
N ILE A 94 -13.44 -13.62 -5.14
CA ILE A 94 -13.47 -13.82 -3.69
C ILE A 94 -13.95 -12.57 -2.95
N SER A 95 -13.47 -11.38 -3.33
CA SER A 95 -13.81 -10.10 -2.69
C SER A 95 -14.05 -9.01 -3.72
N LYS A 96 -15.13 -8.25 -3.53
CA LYS A 96 -15.49 -7.10 -4.37
C LYS A 96 -15.38 -5.76 -3.67
N ASP A 97 -14.84 -5.74 -2.45
CA ASP A 97 -14.78 -4.61 -1.51
C ASP A 97 -13.33 -4.19 -1.16
N GLU A 98 -12.36 -4.57 -1.98
CA GLU A 98 -10.93 -4.32 -1.78
C GLU A 98 -10.42 -3.24 -2.75
N GLY A 99 -10.19 -2.01 -2.27
CA GLY A 99 -9.69 -0.90 -3.12
C GLY A 99 -8.35 -1.24 -3.77
N ALA A 100 -7.42 -1.82 -3.01
CA ALA A 100 -6.15 -2.35 -3.50
C ALA A 100 -6.27 -3.29 -4.71
N LEU A 101 -7.29 -4.15 -4.75
CA LEU A 101 -7.54 -5.05 -5.88
C LEU A 101 -7.95 -4.27 -7.14
N TYR A 102 -8.88 -3.32 -7.00
CA TYR A 102 -9.32 -2.51 -8.14
C TYR A 102 -8.20 -1.61 -8.68
N LEU A 103 -7.27 -1.16 -7.83
CA LEU A 103 -6.07 -0.45 -8.29
C LEU A 103 -5.20 -1.33 -9.20
N ARG A 104 -4.94 -2.59 -8.82
CA ARG A 104 -4.19 -3.53 -9.69
C ARG A 104 -4.91 -3.78 -11.00
N LEU A 105 -6.22 -4.06 -10.94
CA LEU A 105 -7.02 -4.33 -12.14
C LEU A 105 -7.06 -3.11 -13.08
N ALA A 106 -7.26 -1.91 -12.54
CA ALA A 106 -7.25 -0.69 -13.33
C ALA A 106 -5.89 -0.47 -14.01
N HIS A 107 -4.80 -0.60 -13.26
CA HIS A 107 -3.46 -0.39 -13.78
C HIS A 107 -3.04 -1.47 -14.80
N LEU A 108 -3.38 -2.74 -14.56
CA LEU A 108 -3.06 -3.84 -15.48
C LEU A 108 -3.79 -3.67 -16.81
N ARG A 109 -5.07 -3.26 -16.77
CA ARG A 109 -5.84 -2.96 -17.98
C ARG A 109 -5.28 -1.74 -18.72
N LEU A 110 -4.77 -0.74 -17.99
CA LEU A 110 -4.09 0.41 -18.60
C LEU A 110 -2.84 -0.03 -19.36
N GLU A 111 -1.97 -0.85 -18.75
CA GLU A 111 -0.77 -1.40 -19.42
C GLU A 111 -1.11 -2.25 -20.65
N GLN A 112 -2.30 -2.87 -20.68
CA GLN A 112 -2.81 -3.66 -21.80
C GLN A 112 -3.53 -2.81 -22.87
N GLU A 113 -3.53 -1.48 -22.75
CA GLU A 113 -4.25 -0.56 -23.64
C GLU A 113 -5.79 -0.74 -23.62
N LEU A 114 -6.31 -1.39 -22.57
CA LEU A 114 -7.75 -1.61 -22.32
C LEU A 114 -8.31 -0.47 -21.46
N TYR A 115 -8.33 0.74 -22.03
CA TYR A 115 -8.63 1.97 -21.30
C TYR A 115 -10.05 2.00 -20.71
N LYS A 116 -11.04 1.45 -21.41
CA LYS A 116 -12.44 1.43 -20.94
C LYS A 116 -12.58 0.56 -19.70
N GLU A 117 -11.94 -0.61 -19.72
CA GLU A 117 -11.90 -1.58 -18.64
C GLU A 117 -11.13 -1.01 -17.46
N SER A 118 -9.99 -0.37 -17.71
CA SER A 118 -9.21 0.33 -16.69
C SER A 118 -10.08 1.34 -15.93
N LYS A 119 -10.75 2.23 -16.66
CA LYS A 119 -11.67 3.22 -16.10
C LYS A 119 -12.85 2.59 -15.36
N ALA A 120 -13.41 1.50 -15.89
CA ALA A 120 -14.52 0.79 -15.26
C ALA A 120 -14.13 0.17 -13.92
N PHE A 121 -12.96 -0.48 -13.83
CA PHE A 121 -12.45 -1.02 -12.57
C PHE A 121 -12.14 0.07 -11.56
N ALA A 122 -11.54 1.17 -12.00
CA ALA A 122 -11.26 2.31 -11.13
C ALA A 122 -12.54 2.93 -10.55
N ALA A 123 -13.52 3.20 -11.41
CA ALA A 123 -14.83 3.71 -11.01
C ALA A 123 -15.53 2.76 -10.03
N ARG A 124 -15.45 1.43 -10.26
CA ARG A 124 -16.01 0.46 -9.33
C ARG A 124 -15.28 0.45 -7.99
N GLY A 125 -13.95 0.57 -7.98
CA GLY A 125 -13.15 0.63 -6.76
C GLY A 125 -13.49 1.83 -5.88
N LEU A 126 -13.83 2.97 -6.49
CA LEU A 126 -14.26 4.18 -5.77
C LEU A 126 -15.58 3.99 -5.01
N LEU A 127 -16.39 3.00 -5.38
CA LEU A 127 -17.65 2.69 -4.69
C LEU A 127 -17.46 1.79 -3.45
N ASN A 128 -16.24 1.33 -3.16
CA ASN A 128 -16.01 0.49 -1.98
C ASN A 128 -16.09 1.31 -0.70
N GLU A 129 -16.65 0.72 0.36
CA GLU A 129 -16.70 1.37 1.67
C GLU A 129 -15.30 1.41 2.32
N GLY A 130 -14.99 2.53 2.99
CA GLY A 130 -13.74 2.70 3.72
C GLY A 130 -12.49 2.65 2.83
N VAL A 131 -12.59 3.14 1.59
CA VAL A 131 -11.42 3.39 0.74
C VAL A 131 -10.64 4.56 1.34
N SER A 132 -9.33 4.39 1.49
CA SER A 132 -8.45 5.43 2.02
C SER A 132 -8.33 6.61 1.06
N SER A 133 -7.97 7.79 1.58
CA SER A 133 -7.73 8.97 0.74
C SER A 133 -6.66 8.73 -0.34
N TRP A 134 -5.67 7.88 -0.05
CA TRP A 134 -4.63 7.52 -1.00
C TRP A 134 -5.18 6.64 -2.13
N GLU A 135 -5.97 5.61 -1.80
CA GLU A 135 -6.66 4.80 -2.80
C GLU A 135 -7.62 5.63 -3.66
N ILE A 136 -8.38 6.56 -3.05
CA ILE A 136 -9.24 7.48 -3.79
C ILE A 136 -8.43 8.30 -4.80
N LEU A 137 -7.30 8.87 -4.36
CA LEU A 137 -6.43 9.67 -5.23
C LEU A 137 -5.93 8.83 -6.41
N LEU A 138 -5.39 7.64 -6.15
CA LEU A 138 -4.86 6.76 -7.18
C LEU A 138 -5.95 6.26 -8.14
N LEU A 139 -7.11 5.85 -7.63
CA LEU A 139 -8.24 5.39 -8.46
C LEU A 139 -8.74 6.50 -9.38
N ASN A 140 -8.81 7.74 -8.89
CA ASN A 140 -9.26 8.86 -9.70
C ASN A 140 -8.35 9.16 -10.90
N ILE A 141 -7.04 8.85 -10.83
CA ILE A 141 -6.12 9.00 -11.97
C ILE A 141 -6.65 8.22 -13.17
N TYR A 142 -7.08 6.98 -12.97
CA TYR A 142 -7.61 6.11 -14.03
C TYR A 142 -9.00 6.51 -14.56
N THR A 143 -9.67 7.49 -13.93
CA THR A 143 -11.00 7.94 -14.37
C THR A 143 -10.96 9.14 -15.32
N LYS A 144 -9.80 9.79 -15.43
CA LYS A 144 -9.57 10.93 -16.33
C LYS A 144 -9.73 10.51 -17.79
N GLU A 145 -10.08 11.47 -18.65
CA GLU A 145 -10.28 11.23 -20.08
C GLU A 145 -8.96 11.03 -20.83
N GLU A 146 -7.86 11.57 -20.30
CA GLU A 146 -6.50 11.39 -20.79
C GLU A 146 -5.63 10.87 -19.65
N ILE A 147 -5.01 9.70 -19.86
CA ILE A 147 -4.01 9.07 -18.98
C ILE A 147 -2.81 8.76 -19.85
#